data_AF-A0A1G5T8Q4-F1
#
_entry.id   AF-A0A1G5T8Q4-F1
#
_cell.length_a   1.000
_cell.length_b   1.000
_cell.length_c   1.000
_cell.angle_alpha   90.00
_cell.angle_beta   90.00
_cell.angle_gamma   90.00
#
_symmetry.space_group_name_H-M   'P 1'
#
loop_
_entity.id
_entity.type
_entity.pdbx_description
1 polymer ?
#
loop_
_entity_poly.entity_id
_entity_poly.type
_entity_poly.pdbx_seq_one_letter_code
_entity_poly.pdbx_strand_id
1 'polypeptide(L)'
;MKLPSFYLGSIVKTKSGTFVVILSALGLLASCAQMSPLEAQNDNIHRAGKSAKTYADHDKLAKQYQNTAQEMLKKAEEQKKLLQHYEEKSYLYGRQAQDKQSHTAALLHKYKRTAEEDIKQAAFHRQMASKLAPRDYATPAENRRERNHESNAMVESDPNEQI
;
A
#
# COMPACT_ATOMS: atom_id res chain seq x y z
N MET A 1 28.77 -63.52 57.74
CA MET A 1 27.52 -62.77 57.53
C MET A 1 27.24 -62.73 56.03
N LYS A 2 25.96 -62.90 55.66
CA LYS A 2 25.38 -63.22 54.33
C LYS A 2 25.87 -62.39 53.13
N LEU A 3 25.99 -63.05 51.97
CA LEU A 3 25.91 -62.44 50.64
C LEU A 3 24.49 -61.91 50.37
N PRO A 4 24.36 -60.88 49.52
CA PRO A 4 23.34 -60.88 48.46
C PRO A 4 23.98 -60.51 47.10
N SER A 5 23.84 -61.28 46.02
CA SER A 5 22.63 -61.66 45.26
C SER A 5 22.07 -60.54 44.37
N PHE A 6 22.44 -60.63 43.07
CA PHE A 6 21.81 -60.18 41.81
C PHE A 6 21.32 -58.72 41.67
N TYR A 7 21.65 -58.09 40.52
CA TYR A 7 20.65 -57.71 39.51
C TYR A 7 21.34 -57.51 38.15
N LEU A 8 21.02 -58.38 37.18
CA LEU A 8 21.35 -58.24 35.77
C LEU A 8 20.36 -57.23 35.17
N GLY A 9 20.78 -55.98 34.93
CA GLY A 9 19.96 -54.99 34.25
C GLY A 9 19.88 -55.29 32.75
N SER A 10 18.68 -55.63 32.26
CA SER A 10 18.41 -55.80 30.83
C SER A 10 18.45 -54.43 30.13
N ILE A 11 19.38 -54.27 29.19
CA ILE A 11 19.42 -53.10 28.30
C ILE A 11 18.33 -53.26 27.23
N VAL A 12 17.27 -52.47 27.31
CA VAL A 12 16.25 -52.36 26.25
C VAL A 12 16.81 -51.49 25.12
N LYS A 13 16.98 -52.06 23.92
CA LYS A 13 17.46 -51.37 22.72
C LYS A 13 16.27 -50.77 21.95
N THR A 14 16.00 -49.49 22.12
CA THR A 14 14.97 -48.78 21.35
C THR A 14 15.56 -48.19 20.05
N LYS A 15 14.97 -48.54 18.90
CA LYS A 15 15.35 -47.99 17.58
C LYS A 15 14.63 -46.64 17.37
N SER A 16 15.26 -45.56 17.84
CA SER A 16 14.73 -44.17 17.77
C SER A 16 14.91 -43.49 16.41
N GLY A 17 15.56 -44.14 15.43
CA GLY A 17 15.99 -43.49 14.18
C GLY A 17 14.87 -43.14 13.19
N THR A 18 13.74 -43.85 13.19
CA THR A 18 12.73 -43.70 12.14
C THR A 18 11.79 -42.50 12.36
N PHE A 19 11.47 -42.16 13.61
CA PHE A 19 10.55 -41.08 13.92
C PHE A 19 11.14 -39.68 13.67
N VAL A 20 12.46 -39.54 13.79
CA VAL A 20 13.17 -38.27 13.54
C VAL A 20 13.12 -37.89 12.05
N VAL A 21 13.19 -38.89 11.15
CA VAL A 21 13.16 -38.67 9.70
C VAL A 21 11.78 -38.19 9.22
N ILE A 22 10.69 -38.72 9.79
CA ILE A 22 9.33 -38.38 9.39
C ILE A 22 8.95 -36.96 9.86
N LEU A 23 9.37 -36.54 11.07
CA LEU A 23 9.13 -35.17 11.55
C LEU A 23 9.88 -34.11 10.72
N SER A 24 11.07 -34.45 10.21
CA SER A 24 11.91 -33.53 9.43
C SER A 24 11.31 -33.20 8.04
N ALA A 25 10.60 -34.14 7.42
CA ALA A 25 9.97 -33.93 6.10
C ALA A 25 8.77 -32.96 6.14
N LEU A 26 8.05 -32.88 7.27
CA LEU A 26 6.88 -31.99 7.41
C LEU A 26 7.24 -30.50 7.60
N GLY A 27 8.46 -30.20 8.04
CA GLY A 27 8.90 -28.81 8.26
C GLY A 27 9.29 -28.04 6.98
N LEU A 28 9.53 -28.75 5.87
CA LEU A 28 10.05 -28.15 4.63
C LEU A 28 8.98 -27.50 3.73
N LEU A 29 7.68 -27.67 4.03
CA LEU A 29 6.59 -27.15 3.19
C LEU A 29 6.09 -25.75 3.60
N ALA A 30 6.58 -25.17 4.69
CA ALA A 30 6.10 -23.86 5.19
C ALA A 30 6.80 -22.64 4.59
N SER A 31 7.81 -22.80 3.73
CA SER A 31 8.69 -21.69 3.29
C SER A 31 8.25 -20.96 2.01
N CYS A 32 7.31 -21.50 1.23
CA CYS A 32 7.06 -21.03 -0.14
C CYS A 32 6.02 -19.91 -0.31
N ALA A 33 5.62 -19.22 0.76
CA ALA A 33 4.70 -18.09 0.67
C ALA A 33 5.10 -16.93 1.60
N GLN A 34 6.34 -16.47 1.52
CA GLN A 34 6.71 -15.18 2.12
C GLN A 34 6.14 -14.06 1.25
N MET A 35 4.89 -13.69 1.50
CA MET A 35 4.28 -12.49 0.92
C MET A 35 5.15 -11.29 1.30
N SER A 36 5.64 -10.56 0.30
CA SER A 36 6.45 -9.38 0.60
C SER A 36 5.60 -8.35 1.35
N PRO A 37 6.18 -7.52 2.24
CA PRO A 37 5.44 -6.47 2.95
C PRO A 37 4.62 -5.56 2.02
N LEU A 38 5.11 -5.35 0.78
CA LEU A 38 4.45 -4.58 -0.26
C LEU A 38 3.18 -5.27 -0.79
N GLU A 39 3.22 -6.58 -1.01
CA GLU A 39 2.06 -7.33 -1.50
C GLU A 39 0.97 -7.39 -0.42
N ALA A 40 1.36 -7.60 0.84
CA ALA A 40 0.44 -7.52 1.97
C ALA A 40 -0.19 -6.12 2.11
N GLN A 41 0.60 -5.06 1.87
CA GLN A 41 0.10 -3.69 1.87
C GLN A 41 -0.92 -3.47 0.74
N ASN A 42 -0.64 -3.95 -0.48
CA ASN A 42 -1.53 -3.80 -1.63
C ASN A 42 -2.89 -4.50 -1.40
N ASP A 43 -2.89 -5.70 -0.83
CA ASP A 43 -4.11 -6.45 -0.49
C ASP A 43 -4.98 -5.71 0.53
N ASN A 44 -4.34 -5.08 1.52
CA ASN A 44 -5.03 -4.28 2.53
C ASN A 44 -5.66 -3.03 1.92
N ILE A 45 -4.94 -2.33 1.04
CA ILE A 45 -5.46 -1.14 0.35
C ILE A 45 -6.65 -1.54 -0.54
N HIS A 46 -6.54 -2.64 -1.30
CA HIS A 46 -7.63 -3.12 -2.15
C HIS A 46 -8.87 -3.54 -1.35
N ARG A 47 -8.70 -4.19 -0.19
CA ARG A 47 -9.81 -4.48 0.72
C ARG A 47 -10.47 -3.21 1.25
N ALA A 48 -9.68 -2.23 1.68
CA ALA A 48 -10.19 -0.94 2.15
C ALA A 48 -10.92 -0.17 1.03
N GLY A 49 -10.48 -0.30 -0.22
CA GLY A 49 -11.16 0.24 -1.41
C GLY A 49 -12.61 -0.22 -1.54
N LYS A 50 -12.90 -1.48 -1.20
CA LYS A 50 -14.26 -2.05 -1.28
C LYS A 50 -15.20 -1.56 -0.18
N SER A 51 -14.67 -1.10 0.95
CA SER A 51 -15.46 -0.69 2.12
C SER A 51 -15.53 0.82 2.34
N ALA A 52 -14.79 1.61 1.54
CA ALA A 52 -14.76 3.07 1.67
C ALA A 52 -16.11 3.70 1.36
N LYS A 53 -16.60 4.58 2.26
CA LYS A 53 -17.93 5.20 2.14
C LYS A 53 -17.90 6.71 2.35
N THR A 54 -16.93 7.22 3.08
CA THR A 54 -16.86 8.63 3.47
C THR A 54 -15.80 9.38 2.65
N TYR A 55 -15.87 10.71 2.69
CA TYR A 55 -14.81 11.58 2.19
C TYR A 55 -13.43 11.15 2.74
N ALA A 56 -13.33 10.95 4.05
CA ALA A 56 -12.09 10.64 4.73
C ALA A 56 -11.53 9.27 4.32
N ASP A 57 -12.40 8.27 4.08
CA ASP A 57 -11.96 6.95 3.61
C ASP A 57 -11.31 7.05 2.23
N HIS A 58 -11.97 7.75 1.30
CA HIS A 58 -11.46 7.92 -0.06
C HIS A 58 -10.23 8.83 -0.11
N ASP A 59 -10.15 9.90 0.68
CA ASP A 59 -8.95 10.73 0.79
C ASP A 59 -7.75 9.93 1.33
N LYS A 60 -7.98 9.10 2.35
CA LYS A 60 -6.94 8.22 2.90
C LYS A 60 -6.44 7.22 1.85
N LEU A 61 -7.35 6.55 1.13
CA LEU A 61 -7.01 5.62 0.05
C LEU A 61 -6.23 6.31 -1.07
N ALA A 62 -6.64 7.52 -1.46
CA ALA A 62 -5.93 8.30 -2.46
C ALA A 62 -4.48 8.56 -2.06
N LYS A 63 -4.24 8.95 -0.80
CA LYS A 63 -2.89 9.17 -0.26
C LYS A 63 -2.09 7.87 -0.20
N GLN A 64 -2.70 6.76 0.19
CA GLN A 64 -2.03 5.46 0.23
C GLN A 64 -1.57 5.02 -1.17
N TYR A 65 -2.47 5.01 -2.15
CA TYR A 65 -2.11 4.69 -3.54
C TYR A 65 -1.06 5.66 -4.10
N GLN A 66 -1.15 6.95 -3.80
CA GLN A 66 -0.13 7.91 -4.23
C GLN A 66 1.25 7.58 -3.65
N ASN A 67 1.33 7.21 -2.37
CA ASN A 67 2.59 6.84 -1.74
C ASN A 67 3.15 5.55 -2.34
N THR A 68 2.31 4.52 -2.55
CA THR A 68 2.72 3.28 -3.21
C THR A 68 3.25 3.54 -4.62
N ALA A 69 2.57 4.40 -5.40
CA ALA A 69 3.06 4.80 -6.73
C ALA A 69 4.45 5.44 -6.67
N GLN A 70 4.70 6.32 -5.70
CA GLN A 70 6.02 6.94 -5.53
C GLN A 70 7.09 5.91 -5.17
N GLU A 71 6.78 4.93 -4.32
CA GLU A 71 7.69 3.83 -4.03
C GLU A 71 7.97 2.97 -5.28
N MET A 72 6.97 2.69 -6.10
CA MET A 72 7.14 1.92 -7.33
C MET A 72 7.98 2.68 -8.35
N LEU A 73 7.82 4.00 -8.46
CA LEU A 73 8.67 4.83 -9.32
C LEU A 73 10.12 4.86 -8.85
N LYS A 74 10.38 4.90 -7.53
CA LYS A 74 11.74 4.78 -6.98
C LYS A 74 12.38 3.45 -7.34
N LYS A 75 11.65 2.34 -7.15
CA LYS A 75 12.11 0.99 -7.53
C LYS A 75 12.35 0.87 -9.04
N ALA A 76 11.47 1.44 -9.86
CA ALA A 76 11.65 1.48 -11.31
C ALA A 76 12.95 2.21 -11.68
N GLU A 77 13.26 3.34 -11.05
CA GLU A 77 14.50 4.07 -11.30
C GLU A 77 15.75 3.28 -10.87
N GLU A 78 15.69 2.55 -9.75
CA GLU A 78 16.75 1.62 -9.33
C GLU A 78 16.99 0.51 -10.37
N GLN A 79 15.91 -0.14 -10.83
CA GLN A 79 16.02 -1.18 -11.87
C GLN A 79 16.52 -0.62 -13.20
N LYS A 80 16.13 0.61 -13.56
CA LYS A 80 16.62 1.29 -14.77
C LYS A 80 18.14 1.48 -14.73
N LYS A 81 18.67 1.98 -13.61
CA LYS A 81 20.13 2.15 -13.43
C LYS A 81 20.87 0.81 -13.45
N LEU A 82 20.28 -0.22 -12.84
CA LEU A 82 20.86 -1.56 -12.83
C LEU A 82 20.86 -2.19 -14.23
N LEU A 83 19.77 -2.00 -14.99
CA LEU A 83 19.67 -2.47 -16.37
C LEU A 83 20.75 -1.84 -17.24
N GLN A 84 20.88 -0.50 -17.16
CA GLN A 84 21.93 0.24 -17.86
C GLN A 84 23.32 -0.31 -17.52
N HIS A 85 23.58 -0.61 -16.24
CA HIS A 85 24.86 -1.22 -15.83
C HIS A 85 25.10 -2.59 -16.46
N TYR A 86 24.08 -3.46 -16.51
CA TYR A 86 24.20 -4.78 -17.13
C TYR A 86 24.31 -4.72 -18.65
N GLU A 87 23.73 -3.70 -19.28
CA GLU A 87 23.87 -3.44 -20.73
C GLU A 87 25.30 -2.96 -21.04
N GLU A 88 25.77 -1.92 -20.35
CA GLU A 88 27.09 -1.31 -20.56
C GLU A 88 28.24 -2.27 -20.20
N LYS A 89 28.08 -3.05 -19.13
CA LYS A 89 29.13 -3.95 -18.60
C LYS A 89 28.81 -5.42 -18.76
N SER A 90 28.06 -5.77 -19.79
CA SER A 90 27.68 -7.16 -20.11
C SER A 90 28.89 -8.12 -20.14
N TYR A 91 30.05 -7.65 -20.60
CA TYR A 91 31.30 -8.41 -20.64
C TYR A 91 31.77 -8.94 -19.26
N LEU A 92 31.39 -8.29 -18.15
CA LEU A 92 31.72 -8.75 -16.80
C LEU A 92 30.95 -10.01 -16.38
N TYR A 93 29.83 -10.30 -17.04
CA TYR A 93 28.90 -11.36 -16.63
C TYR A 93 28.84 -12.53 -17.62
N GLY A 94 29.50 -12.42 -18.78
CA GLY A 94 29.52 -13.45 -19.81
C GLY A 94 28.11 -13.91 -20.20
N ARG A 95 27.86 -15.23 -20.20
CA ARG A 95 26.55 -15.80 -20.55
C ARG A 95 25.40 -15.36 -19.64
N GLN A 96 25.68 -14.96 -18.40
CA GLN A 96 24.64 -14.53 -17.47
C GLN A 96 24.15 -13.10 -17.72
N ALA A 97 24.82 -12.32 -18.59
CA ALA A 97 24.42 -10.95 -18.87
C ALA A 97 22.97 -10.86 -19.39
N GLN A 98 22.61 -11.73 -20.33
CA GLN A 98 21.28 -11.74 -20.94
C GLN A 98 20.17 -12.02 -19.91
N ASP A 99 20.38 -13.00 -19.02
CA ASP A 99 19.42 -13.35 -17.98
C ASP A 99 19.24 -12.18 -16.99
N LYS A 100 20.34 -11.54 -16.59
CA LYS A 100 20.32 -10.37 -15.70
C LYS A 100 19.58 -9.19 -16.34
N GLN A 101 19.90 -8.86 -17.59
CA GLN A 101 19.23 -7.80 -18.35
C GLN A 101 17.73 -8.08 -18.47
N SER A 102 17.35 -9.29 -18.90
CA SER A 102 15.95 -9.66 -19.10
C SER A 102 15.15 -9.61 -17.79
N HIS A 103 15.74 -10.11 -16.70
CA HIS A 103 15.11 -10.06 -15.38
C HIS A 103 14.92 -8.62 -14.88
N THR A 104 15.97 -7.79 -14.97
CA THR A 104 15.91 -6.39 -14.54
C THR A 104 14.95 -5.57 -15.41
N ALA A 105 14.91 -5.82 -16.72
CA ALA A 105 13.94 -5.19 -17.62
C ALA A 105 12.50 -5.58 -17.23
N ALA A 106 12.24 -6.86 -16.93
CA ALA A 106 10.93 -7.31 -16.48
C ALA A 106 10.51 -6.62 -15.16
N LEU A 107 11.42 -6.47 -14.19
CA LEU A 107 11.15 -5.75 -12.95
C LEU A 107 10.89 -4.26 -13.20
N LEU A 108 11.67 -3.61 -14.06
CA LEU A 108 11.45 -2.22 -14.47
C LEU A 108 10.04 -2.02 -15.04
N HIS A 109 9.63 -2.89 -15.95
CA HIS A 109 8.29 -2.84 -16.54
C HIS A 109 7.19 -3.11 -15.51
N LYS A 110 7.39 -4.10 -14.62
CA LYS A 110 6.45 -4.40 -13.52
C LYS A 110 6.22 -3.16 -12.65
N TYR A 111 7.29 -2.55 -12.14
CA TYR A 111 7.17 -1.39 -11.26
C TYR A 111 6.55 -0.18 -11.94
N LYS A 112 6.89 0.09 -13.21
CA LYS A 112 6.24 1.17 -13.98
C LYS A 112 4.73 0.93 -14.12
N ARG A 113 4.32 -0.28 -14.51
CA ARG A 113 2.91 -0.63 -14.65
C ARG A 113 2.16 -0.49 -13.32
N THR A 114 2.72 -1.01 -12.23
CA THR A 114 2.10 -0.87 -10.90
C THR A 114 2.00 0.58 -10.48
N ALA A 115 3.03 1.40 -10.73
CA ALA A 115 2.95 2.85 -10.45
C ALA A 115 1.82 3.53 -11.23
N GLU A 116 1.64 3.21 -12.51
CA GLU A 116 0.56 3.75 -13.33
C GLU A 116 -0.82 3.32 -12.82
N GLU A 117 -0.98 2.07 -12.41
CA GLU A 117 -2.20 1.54 -11.81
C GLU A 117 -2.53 2.27 -10.49
N ASP A 118 -1.54 2.43 -9.62
CA ASP A 118 -1.68 3.13 -8.35
C ASP A 118 -2.02 4.61 -8.55
N ILE A 119 -1.41 5.29 -9.54
CA ILE A 119 -1.77 6.67 -9.89
C ILE A 119 -3.25 6.77 -10.32
N LYS A 120 -3.73 5.82 -11.12
CA LYS A 120 -5.14 5.77 -11.54
C LYS A 120 -6.07 5.53 -10.35
N GLN A 121 -5.72 4.63 -9.44
CA GLN A 121 -6.50 4.37 -8.22
C GLN A 121 -6.51 5.60 -7.29
N ALA A 122 -5.37 6.26 -7.12
CA ALA A 122 -5.29 7.50 -6.36
C ALA A 122 -6.21 8.59 -6.94
N ALA A 123 -6.19 8.78 -8.26
CA ALA A 123 -7.06 9.73 -8.94
C ALA A 123 -8.55 9.39 -8.78
N PHE A 124 -8.91 8.11 -8.94
CA PHE A 124 -10.27 7.62 -8.73
C PHE A 124 -10.77 7.95 -7.32
N HIS A 125 -9.97 7.64 -6.30
CA HIS A 125 -10.36 7.91 -4.92
C HIS A 125 -10.42 9.40 -4.59
N ARG A 126 -9.54 10.25 -5.14
CA ARG A 126 -9.69 11.72 -5.00
C ARG A 126 -10.99 12.22 -5.59
N GLN A 127 -11.39 11.70 -6.75
CA GLN A 127 -12.66 12.06 -7.37
C GLN A 127 -13.85 11.64 -6.49
N MET A 128 -13.81 10.44 -5.92
CA MET A 128 -14.85 9.96 -5.01
C MET A 128 -14.92 10.79 -3.71
N ALA A 129 -13.77 11.12 -3.11
CA ALA A 129 -13.71 12.03 -1.98
C ALA A 129 -14.36 13.38 -2.34
N SER A 130 -13.96 13.98 -3.46
CA SER A 130 -14.50 15.28 -3.91
C SER A 130 -16.03 15.27 -4.12
N LYS A 131 -16.61 14.14 -4.56
CA LYS A 131 -18.07 13.99 -4.70
C LYS A 131 -18.81 13.91 -3.36
N LEU A 132 -18.13 13.45 -2.31
CA LEU A 132 -18.66 13.31 -0.95
C LEU A 132 -18.33 14.50 -0.06
N ALA A 133 -17.47 15.42 -0.52
CA ALA A 133 -17.25 16.68 0.16
C ALA A 133 -18.61 17.38 0.29
N PRO A 134 -18.95 17.95 1.46
CA PRO A 134 -20.09 18.84 1.56
C PRO A 134 -19.93 19.88 0.46
N ARG A 135 -20.93 20.01 -0.43
CA ARG A 135 -21.00 21.20 -1.27
C ARG A 135 -21.08 22.36 -0.30
N ASP A 136 -20.00 23.13 -0.17
CA ASP A 136 -20.07 24.44 0.45
C ASP A 136 -21.27 25.13 -0.18
N TYR A 137 -22.23 25.45 0.67
CA TYR A 137 -23.56 25.93 0.36
C TYR A 137 -23.51 26.96 -0.77
N ALA A 138 -23.89 26.53 -1.98
CA ALA A 138 -24.12 27.43 -3.09
C ALA A 138 -25.44 28.18 -2.85
N THR A 139 -25.43 29.12 -1.91
CA THR A 139 -26.19 30.35 -2.06
C THR A 139 -25.20 31.41 -2.53
N PRO A 140 -25.35 31.95 -3.75
CA PRO A 140 -24.60 33.13 -4.16
C PRO A 140 -24.82 34.24 -3.14
N ALA A 141 -23.73 34.79 -2.60
CA ALA A 141 -23.72 35.94 -1.71
C ALA A 141 -24.11 37.25 -2.43
N GLU A 142 -25.02 37.17 -3.40
CA GLU A 142 -25.48 38.29 -4.21
C GLU A 142 -26.65 39.02 -3.53
N ASN A 143 -27.48 38.31 -2.74
CA ASN A 143 -28.68 38.88 -2.12
C ASN A 143 -28.49 39.37 -0.66
N ARG A 144 -27.23 39.58 -0.22
CA ARG A 144 -26.92 40.22 1.09
C ARG A 144 -26.63 41.72 0.94
N ARG A 145 -26.23 42.20 -0.25
CA ARG A 145 -25.96 43.62 -0.47
C ARG A 145 -27.21 44.45 -0.76
N GLU A 146 -28.21 43.87 -1.45
CA GLU A 146 -29.48 44.57 -1.70
C GLU A 146 -30.29 44.79 -0.41
N ARG A 147 -30.38 43.78 0.46
CA ARG A 147 -31.10 43.88 1.74
C ARG A 147 -30.52 44.91 2.72
N ASN A 148 -29.21 45.17 2.64
CA ASN A 148 -28.52 46.13 3.49
C ASN A 148 -28.57 47.57 2.92
N HIS A 149 -28.90 47.75 1.63
CA HIS A 149 -29.15 49.06 1.04
C HIS A 149 -30.60 49.49 1.25
N GLU A 150 -31.54 48.56 1.17
CA GLU A 150 -32.96 48.84 1.41
C GLU A 150 -33.26 49.16 2.89
N SER A 151 -32.58 48.50 3.84
CA SER A 151 -32.72 48.81 5.26
C SER A 151 -32.15 50.16 5.68
N ASN A 152 -31.16 50.68 4.94
CA ASN A 152 -30.55 51.98 5.22
C ASN A 152 -31.25 53.14 4.50
N ALA A 153 -32.04 52.87 3.45
CA ALA A 153 -32.83 53.88 2.74
C ALA A 153 -34.17 54.23 3.43
N MET A 154 -34.64 53.41 4.39
CA MET A 154 -35.89 53.65 5.11
C MET A 154 -35.73 54.36 6.48
N VAL A 155 -34.51 54.69 6.90
CA VAL A 155 -34.26 55.35 8.20
C VAL A 155 -33.98 56.85 8.08
N GLU A 156 -33.84 57.40 6.86
CA GLU A 156 -33.56 58.83 6.67
C GLU A 156 -34.66 59.53 5.86
N SER A 157 -35.81 59.76 6.49
CA SER A 157 -36.72 60.84 6.12
C SER A 157 -37.57 61.24 7.33
N ASP A 158 -36.97 62.03 8.23
CA ASP A 158 -37.72 62.86 9.18
C ASP A 158 -37.83 64.26 8.56
N PRO A 159 -39.01 64.69 8.07
CA PRO A 159 -39.20 66.02 7.55
C PRO A 159 -39.79 66.89 8.66
N ASN A 160 -38.96 67.61 9.41
CA ASN A 160 -39.49 68.74 10.17
C ASN A 160 -38.48 69.88 10.35
N GLU A 161 -38.32 70.67 9.30
CA GLU A 161 -37.98 72.08 9.42
C GLU A 161 -38.89 72.89 8.48
N GLN A 162 -39.91 73.52 9.06
CA GLN A 162 -40.51 74.79 8.63
C GLN A 162 -41.63 75.20 9.61
N ILE A 163 -41.32 76.16 10.50
CA ILE A 163 -41.89 77.53 10.61
C ILE A 163 -41.19 78.21 11.79
#